data_AF-A0A6J0DWN6-F1
#
_entry.id   AF-A0A6J0DWN6-F1
#
_cell.length_a   1.000
_cell.length_b   1.000
_cell.length_c   1.000
_cell.angle_alpha   90.00
_cell.angle_beta   90.00
_cell.angle_gamma   90.00
#
_symmetry.space_group_name_H-M   'P 1'
#
loop_
_entity.id
_entity.type
_entity.pdbx_description
1 polymer ?
#
loop_
_entity_poly.entity_id
_entity_poly.type
_entity_poly.pdbx_seq_one_letter_code
_entity_poly.pdbx_strand_id
1 'polypeptide(L)'
;MLLRGILLGVQALQLASALDLPAGSCAFEEGTCGFDSVFAFLPWILNEEGHYVYVDTSFAKQGEKAMLLSSDLQAEEWNCLRLVYQITTPPGSVSDPSQLNLYVRFEDESFDRLLWSTKEPSDSWLIASLDLQNSSKKFKILIEGVLGQGNTASIALFEIKMTAGYCIECDFEENHLCGFVNRWNPNVNWFVGGGTVKNTHSILPEDHTFRSEQGHYMYVDSVYVKHFQEVAQLISPVTTAPMSGCLSFYYQLQQGNDNVFSLYTRDMAGLYEEIWKVDGPGNAAWNLAEVEFSAPYPMEVIFEVAFNGPKGGYVALDDISFSPVHCQNQTGLPFSAVESSCDFEEGLCNFHQDKEGPGWTRVRVKPNMYRTGDHTTGTGHYLLANTKFTAQPGYIGRLYGPSLPGNMQYCVRFHYAIFGFLKMSDTLAVYIFEENHVVQEKIWSVLESPRGVWMQAEISFKKPMPTKVVFMSLCKSFWDCGLVALDDITIQLGNCRAPERLPPAPGECTFDQDECAFTQEKRNRSSWHRGRGETPTSYTGPKGDHTTGATTCISRPHTWCMDKKHTSCPGP
;
A
#
# COMPACT_ATOMS: atom_id res chain seq x y z
N MET A 1 72.16 8.67 19.11
CA MET A 1 71.26 9.01 17.99
C MET A 1 70.13 7.97 17.81
N LEU A 2 69.55 7.45 18.90
CA LEU A 2 68.51 6.41 18.84
C LEU A 2 67.36 6.63 19.85
N LEU A 3 67.30 7.77 20.53
CA LEU A 3 66.21 8.12 21.46
C LEU A 3 65.33 9.30 21.02
N ARG A 4 65.53 9.86 19.84
CA ARG A 4 64.67 10.93 19.28
C ARG A 4 63.65 10.45 18.24
N GLY A 5 63.69 9.17 17.86
CA GLY A 5 62.75 8.57 16.89
C GLY A 5 61.52 7.91 17.51
N ILE A 6 61.51 7.68 18.83
CA ILE A 6 60.40 6.97 19.51
C ILE A 6 59.35 7.95 20.06
N LEU A 7 59.71 9.21 20.36
CA LEU A 7 58.73 10.20 20.82
C LEU A 7 57.85 10.79 19.70
N LEU A 8 58.25 10.68 18.44
CA LEU A 8 57.43 11.12 17.29
C LEU A 8 56.50 10.03 16.75
N GLY A 9 56.71 8.77 17.15
CA GLY A 9 55.80 7.65 16.83
C GLY A 9 54.66 7.47 17.82
N VAL A 10 54.79 8.00 19.04
CA VAL A 10 53.74 7.90 20.08
C VAL A 10 52.79 9.11 20.07
N GLN A 11 53.18 10.24 19.46
CA GLN A 11 52.26 11.37 19.20
C GLN A 11 51.44 11.22 17.91
N ALA A 12 51.74 10.23 17.05
CA ALA A 12 50.97 9.96 15.84
C ALA A 12 49.92 8.84 16.00
N LEU A 13 49.84 8.22 17.18
CA LEU A 13 48.86 7.15 17.52
C LEU A 13 47.82 7.59 18.57
N GLN A 14 47.74 8.88 18.89
CA GLN A 14 46.70 9.47 19.76
C GLN A 14 45.78 10.46 19.03
N LEU A 15 45.71 10.38 17.69
CA LEU A 15 44.85 11.26 16.86
C LEU A 15 43.91 10.47 15.94
N ALA A 16 43.57 9.23 16.31
CA ALA A 16 42.62 8.40 15.59
C ALA A 16 41.56 7.86 16.56
N SER A 17 40.78 8.76 17.16
CA SER A 17 39.54 8.40 17.87
C SER A 17 38.50 9.51 17.92
N ALA A 18 38.51 10.42 16.94
CA ALA A 18 37.29 11.08 16.53
C ALA A 18 36.84 10.34 15.27
N LEU A 19 36.00 9.31 15.43
CA LEU A 19 35.17 8.90 14.30
C LEU A 19 34.38 10.15 13.93
N ASP A 20 34.62 10.70 12.73
CA ASP A 20 33.80 11.78 12.18
C ASP A 20 32.36 11.27 12.09
N LEU A 21 31.60 11.53 13.16
CA LEU A 21 30.18 11.28 13.20
C LEU A 21 29.53 12.02 12.01
N PRO A 22 28.57 11.41 11.29
CA PRO A 22 27.90 12.07 10.19
C PRO A 22 27.34 13.42 10.63
N ALA A 23 27.41 14.44 9.77
CA ALA A 23 26.92 15.77 10.09
C ALA A 23 25.49 15.72 10.65
N GLY A 24 25.23 16.43 11.75
CA GLY A 24 23.93 16.37 12.45
C GLY A 24 23.83 15.28 13.52
N SER A 25 24.87 14.46 13.69
CA SER A 25 24.97 13.49 14.80
C SER A 25 25.78 14.04 15.98
N CYS A 26 25.42 13.62 17.20
CA CYS A 26 26.15 13.91 18.42
C CYS A 26 25.89 12.84 19.50
N ALA A 27 26.96 12.24 20.01
CA ALA A 27 26.92 11.34 21.15
C ALA A 27 27.26 12.04 22.49
N PHE A 28 27.47 13.37 22.46
CA PHE A 28 27.79 14.21 23.62
C PHE A 28 29.01 13.78 24.46
N GLU A 29 29.89 12.95 23.91
CA GLU A 29 31.11 12.46 24.57
C GLU A 29 32.11 13.58 24.88
N GLU A 30 32.43 14.41 23.88
CA GLU A 30 33.46 15.47 23.97
C GLU A 30 32.90 16.91 23.89
N GLY A 31 31.58 17.07 23.72
CA GLY A 31 30.93 18.38 23.56
C GLY A 31 29.57 18.31 22.88
N THR A 32 29.04 19.44 22.41
CA THR A 32 27.70 19.51 21.80
C THR A 32 27.68 19.31 20.29
N CYS A 33 28.80 18.96 19.65
CA CYS A 33 28.90 18.64 18.21
C CYS A 33 28.27 19.70 17.26
N GLY A 34 28.33 20.99 17.63
CA GLY A 34 27.72 22.08 16.85
C GLY A 34 26.22 22.27 17.08
N PHE A 35 25.65 21.64 18.10
CA PHE A 35 24.35 21.98 18.65
C PHE A 35 24.49 23.09 19.71
N ASP A 36 23.77 24.19 19.51
CA ASP A 36 23.83 25.37 20.36
C ASP A 36 22.49 25.66 21.03
N SER A 37 22.53 26.02 22.32
CA SER A 37 21.35 26.52 23.03
C SER A 37 20.98 27.92 22.56
N VAL A 38 19.71 28.14 22.23
CA VAL A 38 19.23 29.47 21.82
C VAL A 38 19.05 30.36 23.04
N PHE A 39 19.79 31.47 23.12
CA PHE A 39 19.85 32.37 24.28
C PHE A 39 18.51 32.94 24.76
N ALA A 40 17.51 33.04 23.88
CA ALA A 40 16.17 33.53 24.24
C ALA A 40 15.36 32.54 25.10
N PHE A 41 15.83 31.29 25.22
CA PHE A 41 15.17 30.17 25.88
C PHE A 41 16.04 29.61 27.01
N LEU A 42 15.51 28.65 27.77
CA LEU A 42 16.31 27.92 28.76
C LEU A 42 17.44 27.15 28.06
N PRO A 43 18.64 27.07 28.68
CA PRO A 43 19.76 26.37 28.10
C PRO A 43 19.61 24.85 28.23
N TRP A 44 20.08 24.14 27.21
CA TRP A 44 20.45 22.74 27.32
C TRP A 44 21.83 22.64 27.94
N ILE A 45 21.94 21.87 29.02
CA ILE A 45 23.15 21.74 29.84
C ILE A 45 23.82 20.41 29.49
N LEU A 46 25.10 20.46 29.15
CA LEU A 46 25.92 19.26 28.93
C LEU A 46 26.33 18.66 30.29
N ASN A 47 26.02 17.39 30.49
CA ASN A 47 26.58 16.60 31.58
C ASN A 47 27.82 15.84 31.06
N GLU A 48 29.00 16.36 31.40
CA GLU A 48 30.29 15.78 30.96
C GLU A 48 30.58 14.39 31.55
N GLU A 49 30.05 14.06 32.73
CA GLU A 49 30.24 12.74 33.35
C GLU A 49 29.30 11.68 32.77
N GLY A 50 28.12 12.10 32.33
CA GLY A 50 27.08 11.21 31.80
C GLY A 50 27.03 11.15 30.28
N HIS A 51 27.75 12.02 29.58
CA HIS A 51 27.73 12.17 28.11
C HIS A 51 26.31 12.35 27.55
N TYR A 52 25.56 13.30 28.12
CA TYR A 52 24.22 13.65 27.64
C TYR A 52 23.94 15.14 27.87
N VAL A 53 22.98 15.70 27.12
CA VAL A 53 22.46 17.05 27.37
C VAL A 53 21.09 16.98 28.02
N TYR A 54 20.79 17.90 28.94
CA TYR A 54 19.50 17.93 29.61
C TYR A 54 19.04 19.35 29.91
N VAL A 55 17.74 19.47 30.16
CA VAL A 55 17.10 20.71 30.62
C VAL A 55 16.68 20.49 32.07
N ASP A 56 17.29 21.26 32.98
CA ASP A 56 16.91 21.27 34.39
C ASP A 56 15.62 22.10 34.56
N THR A 57 14.56 21.46 35.06
CA THR A 57 13.26 22.11 35.26
C THR A 57 13.02 22.54 36.70
N SER A 58 13.99 22.35 37.60
CA SER A 58 13.80 22.63 39.03
C SER A 58 13.59 24.11 39.35
N PHE A 59 14.09 25.01 38.52
CA PHE A 59 13.98 26.47 38.67
C PHE A 59 13.08 27.13 37.62
N ALA A 60 12.55 26.36 36.68
CA ALA A 60 11.81 26.87 35.53
C ALA A 60 10.30 27.00 35.81
N LYS A 61 9.65 27.95 35.13
CA LYS A 61 8.19 28.13 35.20
C LYS A 61 7.50 27.20 34.21
N GLN A 62 6.26 26.81 34.52
CA GLN A 62 5.42 26.01 33.63
C GLN A 62 5.29 26.68 32.25
N GLY A 63 5.48 25.89 31.19
CA GLY A 63 5.40 26.37 29.80
C GLY A 63 6.64 27.12 29.31
N GLU A 64 7.68 27.28 30.14
CA GLU A 64 8.99 27.69 29.64
C GLU A 64 9.56 26.64 28.68
N LYS A 65 10.40 27.12 27.78
CA LYS A 65 10.92 26.35 26.66
C LYS A 65 12.44 26.38 26.68
N ALA A 66 13.05 25.27 26.34
CA ALA A 66 14.45 25.16 25.99
C ALA A 66 14.55 24.81 24.51
N MET A 67 15.51 25.39 23.79
CA MET A 67 15.67 25.16 22.35
C MET A 67 17.13 24.88 22.02
N LEU A 68 17.37 23.71 21.43
CA LEU A 68 18.66 23.26 20.93
C LEU A 68 18.63 23.33 19.40
N LEU A 69 19.63 24.00 18.81
CA LEU A 69 19.69 24.27 17.37
C LEU A 69 20.93 23.62 16.77
N SER A 70 20.79 22.87 15.68
CA SER A 70 21.93 22.32 14.95
C SER A 70 22.67 23.38 14.12
N SER A 71 23.88 23.05 13.69
CA SER A 71 24.55 23.71 12.56
C SER A 71 23.76 23.51 11.25
N ASP A 72 24.16 24.21 10.18
CA ASP A 72 23.55 24.07 8.85
C ASP A 72 23.84 22.68 8.27
N LEU A 73 22.79 21.89 8.04
CA LEU A 73 22.84 20.54 7.50
C LEU A 73 22.38 20.51 6.04
N GLN A 74 22.81 19.48 5.32
CA GLN A 74 22.41 19.21 3.93
C GLN A 74 22.23 17.70 3.75
N ALA A 75 21.13 17.28 3.13
CA ALA A 75 20.76 15.89 2.93
C ALA A 75 20.27 15.68 1.49
N GLU A 76 21.19 15.36 0.58
CA GLU A 76 20.88 15.14 -0.85
C GLU A 76 20.13 13.82 -1.09
N GLU A 77 20.22 12.90 -0.14
CA GLU A 77 19.54 11.60 -0.11
C GLU A 77 18.64 11.51 1.13
N TRP A 78 17.85 10.43 1.20
CA TRP A 78 17.07 10.14 2.41
C TRP A 78 17.99 9.90 3.59
N ASN A 79 17.58 10.39 4.76
CA ASN A 79 18.32 10.19 5.99
C ASN A 79 17.38 9.74 7.11
N CYS A 80 17.82 8.79 7.91
CA CYS A 80 17.20 8.47 9.18
C CYS A 80 17.82 9.27 10.31
N LEU A 81 17.01 10.04 11.02
CA LEU A 81 17.37 10.73 12.25
C LEU A 81 16.84 9.93 13.44
N ARG A 82 17.75 9.42 14.26
CA ARG A 82 17.46 8.74 15.52
C ARG A 82 17.80 9.63 16.71
N LEU A 83 16.90 9.67 17.68
CA LEU A 83 17.04 10.44 18.89
C LEU A 83 16.86 9.52 20.10
N VAL A 84 17.90 9.39 20.92
CA VAL A 84 17.83 8.70 22.21
C VAL A 84 17.52 9.74 23.28
N TYR A 85 16.33 9.68 23.86
CA TYR A 85 15.81 10.70 24.77
C TYR A 85 15.19 10.09 26.02
N GLN A 86 15.02 10.94 27.03
CA GLN A 86 14.31 10.60 28.25
C GLN A 86 13.48 11.80 28.73
N ILE A 87 12.22 11.55 29.09
CA ILE A 87 11.38 12.50 29.80
C ILE A 87 11.07 11.89 31.16
N THR A 88 11.64 12.45 32.22
CA THR A 88 11.35 12.02 33.59
C THR A 88 10.29 12.93 34.19
N THR A 89 9.35 12.34 34.93
CA THR A 89 8.33 13.09 35.66
C THR A 89 8.15 12.49 37.05
N PRO A 90 7.97 13.30 38.11
CA PRO A 90 7.77 12.78 39.45
C PRO A 90 6.49 11.93 39.56
N PRO A 91 6.52 10.84 40.35
CA PRO A 91 5.36 9.97 40.53
C PRO A 91 4.20 10.76 41.16
N GLY A 92 3.03 10.70 40.52
CA GLY A 92 1.81 11.38 40.97
C GLY A 92 1.59 12.78 40.39
N SER A 93 2.41 13.25 39.44
CA SER A 93 2.04 14.41 38.61
C SER A 93 0.98 14.00 37.59
N VAL A 94 -0.22 14.59 37.69
CA VAL A 94 -1.39 14.22 36.87
C VAL A 94 -1.75 15.31 35.86
N SER A 95 -1.17 16.52 35.96
CA SER A 95 -1.51 17.64 35.07
C SER A 95 -0.30 18.11 34.28
N ASP A 96 -0.40 18.03 32.95
CA ASP A 96 0.52 18.52 31.92
C ASP A 96 1.98 18.01 32.01
N PRO A 97 2.29 16.83 31.42
CA PRO A 97 3.66 16.34 31.32
C PRO A 97 4.52 17.23 30.41
N SER A 98 5.83 17.20 30.66
CA SER A 98 6.83 17.80 29.78
C SER A 98 6.73 17.20 28.37
N GLN A 99 7.02 18.01 27.36
CA GLN A 99 6.88 17.65 25.96
C GLN A 99 8.20 17.89 25.23
N LEU A 100 8.58 16.94 24.39
CA LEU A 100 9.73 17.08 23.50
C LEU A 100 9.22 17.18 22.06
N ASN A 101 9.63 18.23 21.37
CA ASN A 101 9.26 18.50 19.99
C ASN A 101 10.53 18.57 19.13
N LEU A 102 10.44 18.00 17.93
CA LEU A 102 11.48 18.09 16.92
C LEU A 102 10.94 18.84 15.70
N TYR A 103 11.68 19.85 15.26
CA TYR A 103 11.36 20.65 14.09
C TYR A 103 12.49 20.66 13.08
N VAL A 104 12.13 20.99 11.83
CA VAL A 104 13.06 21.33 10.75
C VAL A 104 12.78 22.73 10.23
N ARG A 105 13.83 23.49 9.96
CA ARG A 105 13.79 24.81 9.31
C ARG A 105 14.70 24.82 8.09
N PHE A 106 14.16 25.06 6.91
CA PHE A 106 14.94 25.23 5.67
C PHE A 106 15.44 26.68 5.53
N GLU A 107 16.59 26.88 4.88
CA GLU A 107 17.27 28.19 4.75
C GLU A 107 16.37 29.33 4.21
N ASP A 108 15.45 29.01 3.31
CA ASP A 108 14.53 29.97 2.69
C ASP A 108 13.19 30.15 3.45
N GLU A 109 12.98 29.40 4.52
CA GLU A 109 11.71 29.35 5.25
C GLU A 109 11.82 30.06 6.59
N SER A 110 10.83 30.90 6.89
CA SER A 110 10.73 31.59 8.18
C SER A 110 9.93 30.79 9.23
N PHE A 111 9.42 29.61 8.87
CA PHE A 111 8.59 28.79 9.73
C PHE A 111 9.23 27.43 10.01
N ASP A 112 9.05 26.97 11.25
CA ASP A 112 9.51 25.67 11.72
C ASP A 112 8.43 24.62 11.42
N ARG A 113 8.82 23.53 10.76
CA ARG A 113 7.92 22.42 10.48
C ARG A 113 8.10 21.35 11.57
N LEU A 114 7.02 21.01 12.27
CA LEU A 114 7.04 19.95 13.28
C LEU A 114 7.20 18.59 12.59
N LEU A 115 8.23 17.85 12.94
CA LEU A 115 8.47 16.49 12.47
C LEU A 115 7.91 15.45 13.44
N TRP A 116 8.09 15.68 14.74
CA TRP A 116 7.68 14.73 15.78
C TRP A 116 7.49 15.41 17.12
N SER A 117 6.64 14.81 17.94
CA SER A 117 6.33 15.30 19.29
C SER A 117 5.95 14.14 20.20
N THR A 118 6.44 14.15 21.44
CA THR A 118 6.02 13.20 22.47
C THR A 118 5.85 13.88 23.83
N LYS A 119 5.01 13.27 24.65
CA LYS A 119 4.79 13.60 26.06
C LYS A 119 4.95 12.38 26.98
N GLU A 120 5.40 11.25 26.43
CA GLU A 120 5.44 9.99 27.14
C GLU A 120 6.63 9.98 28.11
N PRO A 121 6.38 9.93 29.44
CA PRO A 121 7.44 9.83 30.41
C PRO A 121 7.98 8.40 30.47
N SER A 122 9.27 8.26 30.75
CA SER A 122 9.93 6.96 30.92
C SER A 122 11.14 7.07 31.85
N ASP A 123 11.25 6.10 32.76
CA ASP A 123 12.43 5.93 33.60
C ASP A 123 13.62 5.30 32.85
N SER A 124 13.41 4.89 31.60
CA SER A 124 14.43 4.36 30.68
C SER A 124 14.57 5.23 29.43
N TRP A 125 15.72 5.17 28.78
CA TRP A 125 15.95 5.83 27.49
C TRP A 125 15.02 5.27 26.41
N LEU A 126 14.39 6.17 25.68
CA LEU A 126 13.50 5.88 24.55
C LEU A 126 14.18 6.31 23.25
N ILE A 127 13.76 5.70 22.15
CA ILE A 127 14.30 6.01 20.81
C ILE A 127 13.16 6.54 19.95
N ALA A 128 13.37 7.70 19.32
CA ALA A 128 12.54 8.18 18.23
C ALA A 128 13.33 8.05 16.93
N SER A 129 12.69 7.53 15.88
CA SER A 129 13.29 7.44 14.54
C SER A 129 12.43 8.25 13.57
N LEU A 130 13.07 9.09 12.76
CA LEU A 130 12.40 9.98 11.82
C LEU A 130 13.05 9.95 10.45
N ASP A 131 12.23 9.80 9.43
CA ASP A 131 12.61 9.81 8.03
C ASP A 131 12.68 11.26 7.54
N LEU A 132 13.89 11.69 7.19
CA LEU A 132 14.14 12.97 6.54
C LEU A 132 14.20 12.75 5.03
N GLN A 133 13.22 13.34 4.33
CA GLN A 133 13.19 13.31 2.87
C GLN A 133 14.36 14.07 2.27
N ASN A 134 14.81 13.61 1.10
CA ASN A 134 15.90 14.23 0.36
C ASN A 134 15.56 15.69 -0.02
N SER A 135 16.52 16.60 0.20
CA SER A 135 16.37 18.02 -0.06
C SER A 135 17.68 18.64 -0.55
N SER A 136 17.61 19.43 -1.62
CA SER A 136 18.74 20.24 -2.10
C SER A 136 18.99 21.48 -1.25
N LYS A 137 18.06 21.84 -0.35
CA LYS A 137 18.16 23.02 0.51
C LYS A 137 18.86 22.67 1.80
N LYS A 138 19.68 23.61 2.29
CA LYS A 138 20.20 23.52 3.65
C LYS A 138 19.07 23.68 4.66
N PHE A 139 19.21 23.00 5.78
CA PHE A 139 18.25 23.06 6.88
C PHE A 139 18.92 22.96 8.23
N LYS A 140 18.17 23.31 9.28
CA LYS A 140 18.54 23.11 10.68
C LYS A 140 17.52 22.24 11.37
N ILE A 141 17.98 21.43 12.30
CA ILE A 141 17.16 20.68 13.24
C ILE A 141 17.02 21.52 14.50
N LEU A 142 15.80 21.65 15.00
CA LEU A 142 15.50 22.32 16.26
C LEU A 142 14.84 21.33 17.21
N ILE A 143 15.40 21.18 18.40
CA ILE A 143 14.83 20.35 19.45
C ILE A 143 14.30 21.28 20.54
N GLU A 144 12.99 21.26 20.74
CA GLU A 144 12.31 22.07 21.74
C GLU A 144 11.85 21.19 22.90
N GLY A 145 12.35 21.48 24.10
CA GLY A 145 11.83 20.94 25.34
C GLY A 145 10.84 21.92 25.96
N VAL A 146 9.57 21.55 26.07
CA VAL A 146 8.53 22.33 26.74
C VAL A 146 8.28 21.74 28.12
N LEU A 147 8.36 22.59 29.14
CA LEU A 147 8.32 22.13 30.52
C LEU A 147 6.89 21.97 31.04
N GLY A 148 6.60 20.79 31.56
CA GLY A 148 5.34 20.43 32.20
C GLY A 148 5.22 20.96 33.64
N GLN A 149 4.16 20.55 34.33
CA GLN A 149 3.93 20.91 35.72
C GLN A 149 4.65 19.94 36.66
N GLY A 150 5.74 20.39 37.29
CA GLY A 150 6.46 19.60 38.29
C GLY A 150 7.87 20.13 38.57
N ASN A 151 8.23 20.24 39.84
CA ASN A 151 9.51 20.83 40.28
C ASN A 151 10.73 19.92 40.04
N THR A 152 10.58 18.75 39.42
CA THR A 152 11.64 17.75 39.24
C THR A 152 11.54 16.95 37.94
N ALA A 153 10.81 17.46 36.94
CA ALA A 153 10.85 16.82 35.64
C ALA A 153 12.22 17.06 35.00
N SER A 154 12.68 16.19 34.11
CA SER A 154 13.85 16.49 33.28
C SER A 154 13.63 15.96 31.88
N ILE A 155 14.11 16.71 30.90
CA ILE A 155 14.19 16.26 29.51
C ILE A 155 15.67 16.10 29.21
N ALA A 156 16.09 14.91 28.80
CA ALA A 156 17.47 14.60 28.48
C ALA A 156 17.58 13.95 27.09
N LEU A 157 18.69 14.21 26.42
CA LEU A 157 19.08 13.61 25.15
C LEU A 157 20.46 12.98 25.31
N PHE A 158 20.53 11.68 25.05
CA PHE A 158 21.76 10.90 25.15
C PHE A 158 22.51 10.84 23.82
N GLU A 159 21.78 10.71 22.71
CA GLU A 159 22.40 10.62 21.39
C GLU A 159 21.45 11.18 20.33
N ILE A 160 22.02 11.93 19.39
CA ILE A 160 21.39 12.31 18.13
C ILE A 160 22.20 11.62 17.05
N LYS A 161 21.58 10.84 16.18
CA LYS A 161 22.28 10.14 15.12
C LYS A 161 21.56 10.31 13.80
N MET A 162 22.25 10.87 12.81
CA MET A 162 21.75 11.00 11.45
C MET A 162 22.53 10.05 10.55
N THR A 163 21.82 9.17 9.86
CA THR A 163 22.37 8.16 8.97
C THR A 163 21.72 8.27 7.60
N ALA A 164 22.47 8.04 6.53
CA ALA A 164 21.89 7.95 5.20
C ALA A 164 21.03 6.69 5.08
N GLY A 165 19.92 6.76 4.34
CA GLY A 165 18.96 5.67 4.18
C GLY A 165 17.63 5.93 4.89
N TYR A 166 16.85 4.87 5.03
CA TYR A 166 15.50 4.90 5.61
C TYR A 166 15.51 4.36 7.04
N CYS A 167 14.63 4.86 7.93
CA CYS A 167 14.66 4.42 9.32
C CYS A 167 14.26 2.96 9.55
N ILE A 168 13.60 2.35 8.57
CA ILE A 168 13.20 0.93 8.56
C ILE A 168 14.34 -0.01 8.17
N GLU A 169 15.48 0.52 7.69
CA GLU A 169 16.66 -0.27 7.34
C GLU A 169 17.46 -0.61 8.59
N CYS A 170 17.99 -1.83 8.63
CA CYS A 170 18.79 -2.32 9.75
C CYS A 170 19.62 -3.54 9.40
N ASP A 171 20.92 -3.45 9.69
CA ASP A 171 21.90 -4.54 9.71
C ASP A 171 22.16 -5.05 11.14
N PHE A 172 21.45 -4.52 12.14
CA PHE A 172 21.56 -4.85 13.57
C PHE A 172 22.92 -4.61 14.25
N GLU A 173 23.86 -3.94 13.58
CA GLU A 173 25.20 -3.71 14.12
C GLU A 173 25.28 -2.56 15.13
N GLU A 174 24.24 -1.73 15.15
CA GLU A 174 24.13 -0.63 16.10
C GLU A 174 23.61 -1.10 17.47
N ASN A 175 24.15 -0.55 18.56
CA ASN A 175 23.76 -0.89 19.95
C ASN A 175 22.25 -0.83 20.22
N HIS A 176 21.52 0.01 19.47
CA HIS A 176 20.09 0.25 19.62
C HIS A 176 19.23 -0.48 18.59
N LEU A 177 19.79 -1.47 17.88
CA LEU A 177 19.10 -2.30 16.88
C LEU A 177 18.33 -1.45 15.86
N CYS A 178 18.89 -0.32 15.46
CA CYS A 178 18.28 0.64 14.53
C CYS A 178 16.88 1.16 14.97
N GLY A 179 16.53 1.03 16.25
CA GLY A 179 15.22 1.35 16.80
C GLY A 179 14.18 0.23 16.72
N PHE A 180 14.56 -0.98 16.26
CA PHE A 180 13.68 -2.14 16.30
C PHE A 180 13.41 -2.58 17.75
N VAL A 181 12.17 -2.97 18.02
CA VAL A 181 11.71 -3.35 19.34
C VAL A 181 11.20 -4.79 19.31
N ASN A 182 11.77 -5.65 20.16
CA ASN A 182 11.21 -6.96 20.44
C ASN A 182 10.01 -6.82 21.39
N ARG A 183 8.84 -7.30 20.96
CA ARG A 183 7.65 -7.33 21.83
C ARG A 183 7.81 -8.45 22.85
N TRP A 184 7.98 -8.05 24.11
CA TRP A 184 8.18 -9.00 25.21
C TRP A 184 7.04 -10.02 25.31
N ASN A 185 7.42 -11.29 25.22
CA ASN A 185 6.58 -12.45 25.48
C ASN A 185 7.30 -13.36 26.50
N PRO A 186 6.66 -13.84 27.57
CA PRO A 186 7.32 -14.69 28.57
C PRO A 186 7.85 -16.04 28.05
N ASN A 187 7.47 -16.46 26.84
CA ASN A 187 7.80 -17.77 26.29
C ASN A 187 8.81 -17.68 25.13
N VAL A 188 8.51 -16.90 24.08
CA VAL A 188 9.35 -16.83 22.86
C VAL A 188 9.57 -15.38 22.44
N ASN A 189 10.83 -15.01 22.20
CA ASN A 189 11.24 -13.64 21.84
C ASN A 189 12.29 -13.67 20.74
N TRP A 190 12.44 -12.54 20.05
CA TRP A 190 13.62 -12.29 19.24
C TRP A 190 14.83 -11.97 20.13
N PHE A 191 15.98 -12.55 19.79
CA PHE A 191 17.25 -12.38 20.47
C PHE A 191 18.31 -11.95 19.46
N VAL A 192 19.34 -11.25 19.95
CA VAL A 192 20.52 -10.92 19.15
C VAL A 192 21.45 -12.14 19.11
N GLY A 193 21.77 -12.60 17.91
CA GLY A 193 22.75 -13.65 17.61
C GLY A 193 24.08 -13.06 17.17
N GLY A 194 25.14 -13.88 17.19
CA GLY A 194 26.51 -13.45 16.85
C GLY A 194 27.27 -12.76 17.99
N GLY A 195 28.35 -12.06 17.64
CA GLY A 195 29.24 -11.36 18.57
C GLY A 195 30.19 -12.26 19.42
N THR A 196 31.01 -11.63 20.27
CA THR A 196 32.09 -12.29 21.04
C THR A 196 31.66 -13.37 22.07
N VAL A 197 30.38 -13.68 22.21
CA VAL A 197 29.88 -14.65 23.20
C VAL A 197 29.88 -16.05 22.61
N LYS A 198 31.03 -16.73 22.75
CA LYS A 198 31.19 -18.14 22.43
C LYS A 198 30.21 -19.00 23.24
N ASN A 199 29.24 -19.60 22.55
CA ASN A 199 28.70 -20.90 22.95
C ASN A 199 29.07 -21.90 21.84
N THR A 200 30.10 -22.70 22.11
CA THR A 200 30.75 -23.67 21.20
C THR A 200 29.84 -24.82 20.71
N HIS A 201 28.53 -24.71 20.86
CA HIS A 201 27.53 -25.69 20.44
C HIS A 201 26.30 -25.06 19.76
N SER A 202 26.34 -23.78 19.38
CA SER A 202 25.19 -23.16 18.69
C SER A 202 25.08 -23.68 17.25
N ILE A 203 23.92 -24.22 16.90
CA ILE A 203 23.50 -24.60 15.53
C ILE A 203 23.03 -23.35 14.75
N LEU A 204 23.30 -22.16 15.30
CA LEU A 204 22.89 -20.86 14.79
C LEU A 204 23.87 -20.38 13.72
N PRO A 205 23.40 -19.56 12.76
CA PRO A 205 24.20 -19.17 11.62
C PRO A 205 25.24 -18.08 11.93
N GLU A 206 26.17 -17.92 11.00
CA GLU A 206 27.02 -16.74 10.93
C GLU A 206 26.21 -15.57 10.34
N ASP A 207 26.48 -14.37 10.85
CA ASP A 207 25.96 -13.09 10.38
C ASP A 207 26.10 -12.91 8.86
N HIS A 208 25.10 -12.37 8.17
CA HIS A 208 25.14 -12.22 6.71
C HIS A 208 26.00 -11.02 6.29
N THR A 209 25.90 -9.90 7.01
CA THR A 209 26.55 -8.61 6.73
C THR A 209 28.07 -8.75 6.62
N PHE A 210 28.71 -9.30 7.66
CA PHE A 210 30.16 -9.46 7.73
C PHE A 210 30.62 -10.87 7.38
N ARG A 211 29.70 -11.84 7.26
CA ARG A 211 30.03 -13.28 7.14
C ARG A 211 31.04 -13.71 8.19
N SER A 212 30.82 -13.23 9.41
CA SER A 212 31.76 -13.38 10.51
C SER A 212 31.00 -13.65 11.81
N GLU A 213 31.63 -14.38 12.73
CA GLU A 213 31.08 -14.59 14.08
C GLU A 213 31.01 -13.28 14.92
N GLN A 214 31.44 -12.13 14.38
CA GLN A 214 31.50 -10.85 15.08
C GLN A 214 30.31 -9.93 14.76
N GLY A 215 29.60 -10.17 13.66
CA GLY A 215 28.39 -9.41 13.31
C GLY A 215 27.16 -9.85 14.10
N HIS A 216 26.10 -9.06 14.00
CA HIS A 216 24.87 -9.21 14.76
C HIS A 216 23.68 -9.43 13.84
N TYR A 217 22.85 -10.40 14.18
CA TYR A 217 21.57 -10.65 13.50
C TYR A 217 20.48 -10.93 14.54
N MET A 218 19.22 -10.89 14.12
CA MET A 218 18.10 -11.25 14.99
C MET A 218 17.71 -12.70 14.77
N TYR A 219 17.47 -13.46 15.84
CA TYR A 219 16.97 -14.83 15.74
C TYR A 219 15.93 -15.16 16.79
N VAL A 220 15.14 -16.18 16.50
CA VAL A 220 14.18 -16.76 17.42
C VAL A 220 14.25 -18.28 17.34
N ASP A 221 14.23 -18.94 18.49
CA ASP A 221 14.37 -20.40 18.60
C ASP A 221 13.18 -21.02 19.35
N SER A 222 12.63 -22.09 18.76
CA SER A 222 11.57 -22.90 19.34
C SER A 222 11.95 -23.59 20.66
N VAL A 223 13.23 -23.73 21.00
CA VAL A 223 13.68 -24.33 22.28
C VAL A 223 13.08 -23.62 23.49
N TYR A 224 12.71 -22.34 23.37
CA TYR A 224 12.08 -21.56 24.44
C TYR A 224 10.55 -21.71 24.50
N VAL A 225 9.93 -22.36 23.51
CA VAL A 225 8.48 -22.52 23.39
C VAL A 225 7.95 -23.50 24.43
N LYS A 226 7.00 -23.04 25.25
CA LYS A 226 6.36 -23.84 26.32
C LYS A 226 4.97 -24.35 25.97
N HIS A 227 4.24 -23.66 25.08
CA HIS A 227 2.88 -24.02 24.67
C HIS A 227 2.75 -24.04 23.14
N PHE A 228 1.62 -24.56 22.65
CA PHE A 228 1.28 -24.48 21.22
C PHE A 228 0.91 -23.04 20.83
N GLN A 229 1.28 -22.60 19.62
CA GLN A 229 0.95 -21.29 19.04
C GLN A 229 1.57 -20.09 19.75
N GLU A 230 2.81 -20.23 20.24
CA GLU A 230 3.58 -19.09 20.75
C GLU A 230 4.13 -18.24 19.60
N VAL A 231 4.14 -16.92 19.77
CA VAL A 231 4.48 -15.95 18.73
C VAL A 231 5.52 -14.96 19.24
N ALA A 232 6.58 -14.75 18.45
CA ALA A 232 7.58 -13.69 18.65
C ALA A 232 7.38 -12.59 17.61
N GLN A 233 7.44 -11.32 18.04
CA GLN A 233 7.27 -10.17 17.16
C GLN A 233 8.45 -9.20 17.31
N LEU A 234 9.10 -8.90 16.20
CA LEU A 234 10.10 -7.85 16.08
C LEU A 234 9.48 -6.72 15.27
N ILE A 235 9.43 -5.52 15.86
CA ILE A 235 8.67 -4.38 15.36
C ILE A 235 9.66 -3.31 14.90
N SER A 236 9.53 -2.85 13.66
CA SER A 236 10.32 -1.73 13.14
C SER A 236 9.93 -0.40 13.78
N PRO A 237 10.78 0.64 13.68
CA PRO A 237 10.32 2.01 13.89
C PRO A 237 9.14 2.34 12.98
N VAL A 238 8.28 3.27 13.44
CA VAL A 238 7.15 3.79 12.66
C VAL A 238 7.68 4.67 11.52
N THR A 239 7.23 4.44 10.29
CA THR A 239 7.54 5.33 9.16
C THR A 239 6.93 6.71 9.40
N THR A 240 7.71 7.77 9.26
CA THR A 240 7.24 9.15 9.51
C THR A 240 6.97 9.93 8.22
N ALA A 241 7.42 9.39 7.09
CA ALA A 241 7.19 9.93 5.75
C ALA A 241 6.52 8.89 4.85
N PRO A 242 5.67 9.30 3.89
CA PRO A 242 5.11 8.38 2.91
C PRO A 242 6.19 7.75 2.04
N MET A 243 6.16 6.43 1.89
CA MET A 243 7.09 5.69 1.04
C MET A 243 6.44 4.45 0.43
N SER A 244 6.86 4.08 -0.79
CA SER A 244 6.46 2.83 -1.44
C SER A 244 7.61 2.30 -2.28
N GLY A 245 7.77 0.99 -2.33
CA GLY A 245 8.81 0.32 -3.10
C GLY A 245 9.03 -1.09 -2.62
N CYS A 246 10.26 -1.57 -2.73
CA CYS A 246 10.65 -2.91 -2.33
C CYS A 246 11.33 -2.92 -0.96
N LEU A 247 10.77 -3.68 -0.01
CA LEU A 247 11.44 -4.05 1.22
C LEU A 247 12.12 -5.41 1.01
N SER A 248 13.42 -5.47 1.27
CA SER A 248 14.22 -6.69 1.17
C SER A 248 14.89 -7.03 2.49
N PHE A 249 15.03 -8.32 2.77
CA PHE A 249 15.71 -8.81 3.97
C PHE A 249 16.23 -10.22 3.75
N TYR A 250 17.28 -10.58 4.49
CA TYR A 250 17.82 -11.92 4.48
C TYR A 250 17.25 -12.72 5.66
N TYR A 251 16.85 -13.96 5.38
CA TYR A 251 16.32 -14.85 6.42
C TYR A 251 16.81 -16.29 6.24
N GLN A 252 16.88 -17.00 7.35
CA GLN A 252 17.25 -18.41 7.36
C GLN A 252 16.32 -19.20 8.26
N LEU A 253 16.02 -20.42 7.82
CA LEU A 253 15.07 -21.31 8.49
C LEU A 253 15.72 -22.66 8.73
N GLN A 254 15.67 -23.16 9.96
CA GLN A 254 16.11 -24.52 10.24
C GLN A 254 15.12 -25.56 9.67
N GLN A 255 15.64 -26.69 9.19
CA GLN A 255 14.82 -27.79 8.69
C GLN A 255 13.95 -28.42 9.81
N GLY A 256 12.65 -28.14 9.78
CA GLY A 256 11.62 -28.70 10.67
C GLY A 256 10.30 -27.93 10.49
N ASN A 257 9.26 -28.58 9.97
CA ASN A 257 8.05 -27.94 9.40
C ASN A 257 7.07 -27.29 10.40
N ASP A 258 7.50 -26.92 11.61
CA ASP A 258 6.60 -26.46 12.68
C ASP A 258 6.83 -25.00 13.10
N ASN A 259 7.42 -24.18 12.23
CA ASN A 259 7.44 -22.73 12.35
C ASN A 259 6.73 -22.06 11.15
N VAL A 260 6.20 -20.87 11.37
CA VAL A 260 5.63 -20.01 10.33
C VAL A 260 6.25 -18.63 10.49
N PHE A 261 6.96 -18.18 9.47
CA PHE A 261 7.52 -16.83 9.40
C PHE A 261 6.69 -15.98 8.44
N SER A 262 6.09 -14.94 8.97
CA SER A 262 5.24 -13.98 8.25
C SER A 262 5.69 -12.55 8.53
N LEU A 263 5.41 -11.67 7.58
CA LEU A 263 5.64 -10.24 7.67
C LEU A 263 4.30 -9.52 7.62
N TYR A 264 4.10 -8.61 8.55
CA TYR A 264 2.89 -7.81 8.65
C TYR A 264 3.20 -6.32 8.59
N THR A 265 2.23 -5.54 8.14
CA THR A 265 2.20 -4.10 8.36
C THR A 265 1.12 -3.74 9.36
N ARG A 266 1.42 -2.79 10.25
CA ARG A 266 0.47 -2.24 11.21
C ARG A 266 0.38 -0.74 11.08
N ASP A 267 -0.84 -0.22 10.92
CA ASP A 267 -1.08 1.22 10.95
C ASP A 267 -1.37 1.75 12.35
N MET A 268 -1.41 3.08 12.51
CA MET A 268 -1.73 3.73 13.79
C MET A 268 -3.17 3.49 14.28
N ALA A 269 -4.08 3.00 13.42
CA ALA A 269 -5.42 2.57 13.81
C ALA A 269 -5.45 1.11 14.30
N GLY A 270 -4.34 0.39 14.17
CA GLY A 270 -4.18 -1.01 14.53
C GLY A 270 -4.61 -2.00 13.44
N LEU A 271 -4.84 -1.55 12.20
CA LEU A 271 -5.06 -2.45 11.07
C LEU A 271 -3.80 -3.28 10.86
N TYR A 272 -3.93 -4.59 10.89
CA TYR A 272 -2.84 -5.56 10.86
C TYR A 272 -2.99 -6.44 9.63
N GLU A 273 -2.11 -6.28 8.63
CA GLU A 273 -2.21 -6.92 7.31
C GLU A 273 -0.96 -7.74 7.00
N GLU A 274 -1.14 -9.00 6.59
CA GLU A 274 -0.04 -9.88 6.15
C GLU A 274 0.40 -9.45 4.74
N ILE A 275 1.66 -9.07 4.58
CA ILE A 275 2.22 -8.64 3.30
C ILE A 275 3.16 -9.68 2.69
N TRP A 276 3.68 -10.59 3.50
CA TRP A 276 4.51 -11.70 3.04
C TRP A 276 4.49 -12.87 4.02
N LYS A 277 4.69 -14.06 3.49
CA LYS A 277 4.81 -15.30 4.25
C LYS A 277 5.73 -16.25 3.52
N VAL A 278 6.54 -16.98 4.27
CA VAL A 278 7.43 -17.99 3.67
C VAL A 278 6.62 -19.06 2.93
N ASP A 279 6.98 -19.31 1.67
CA ASP A 279 6.41 -20.40 0.85
C ASP A 279 7.47 -21.48 0.63
N GLY A 280 7.24 -22.67 1.20
CA GLY A 280 8.11 -23.84 1.05
C GLY A 280 8.96 -24.22 2.28
N PRO A 281 9.58 -25.40 2.26
CA PRO A 281 10.37 -25.92 3.38
C PRO A 281 11.67 -25.13 3.54
N GLY A 282 12.02 -24.82 4.81
CA GLY A 282 13.22 -24.07 5.16
C GLY A 282 14.51 -24.70 4.62
N ASN A 283 15.43 -23.85 4.16
CA ASN A 283 16.78 -24.25 3.78
C ASN A 283 17.80 -23.62 4.74
N ALA A 284 18.95 -24.29 4.87
CA ALA A 284 20.01 -23.86 5.78
C ALA A 284 20.89 -22.73 5.20
N ALA A 285 20.46 -22.02 4.15
CA ALA A 285 21.18 -20.89 3.58
C ALA A 285 20.42 -19.58 3.86
N TRP A 286 21.11 -18.44 3.82
CA TRP A 286 20.47 -17.13 3.82
C TRP A 286 19.67 -16.94 2.53
N ASN A 287 18.37 -16.69 2.67
CA ASN A 287 17.44 -16.46 1.59
C ASN A 287 17.08 -14.99 1.54
N LEU A 288 17.10 -14.41 0.34
CA LEU A 288 16.60 -13.06 0.12
C LEU A 288 15.08 -13.10 -0.04
N ALA A 289 14.36 -12.38 0.83
CA ALA A 289 12.97 -12.03 0.61
C ALA A 289 12.89 -10.63 -0.02
N GLU A 290 11.99 -10.46 -0.98
CA GLU A 290 11.63 -9.18 -1.58
C GLU A 290 10.11 -9.02 -1.48
N VAL A 291 9.66 -7.95 -0.83
CA VAL A 291 8.24 -7.71 -0.51
C VAL A 291 7.87 -6.31 -0.96
N GLU A 292 6.76 -6.20 -1.69
CA GLU A 292 6.21 -4.91 -2.07
C GLU A 292 5.65 -4.22 -0.82
N PHE A 293 6.21 -3.06 -0.50
CA PHE A 293 5.88 -2.30 0.70
C PHE A 293 5.33 -0.93 0.32
N SER A 294 4.24 -0.51 0.98
CA SER A 294 3.62 0.78 0.76
C SER A 294 3.07 1.33 2.06
N ALA A 295 3.69 2.40 2.56
CA ALA A 295 3.27 3.15 3.73
C ALA A 295 2.83 4.57 3.32
N PRO A 296 1.56 4.78 2.91
CA PRO A 296 1.04 6.11 2.58
C PRO A 296 0.75 6.99 3.82
N TYR A 297 0.69 6.36 4.99
CA TYR A 297 0.55 6.97 6.31
C TYR A 297 1.53 6.26 7.28
N PRO A 298 1.72 6.76 8.51
CA PRO A 298 2.62 6.11 9.46
C PRO A 298 2.25 4.66 9.75
N MET A 299 3.20 3.76 9.52
CA MET A 299 3.04 2.31 9.66
C MET A 299 4.31 1.67 10.24
N GLU A 300 4.14 0.52 10.87
CA GLU A 300 5.22 -0.35 11.35
C GLU A 300 5.27 -1.62 10.51
N VAL A 301 6.47 -2.16 10.34
CA VAL A 301 6.72 -3.49 9.78
C VAL A 301 6.98 -4.45 10.93
N ILE A 302 6.31 -5.60 10.91
CA ILE A 302 6.33 -6.55 12.02
C ILE A 302 6.72 -7.93 11.51
N PHE A 303 7.91 -8.36 11.91
CA PHE A 303 8.46 -9.67 11.63
C PHE A 303 7.94 -10.64 12.70
N GLU A 304 7.07 -11.56 12.28
CA GLU A 304 6.36 -12.46 13.18
C GLU A 304 6.75 -13.91 12.92
N VAL A 305 7.14 -14.61 13.98
CA VAL A 305 7.40 -16.06 13.93
C VAL A 305 6.49 -16.77 14.91
N ALA A 306 5.69 -17.70 14.39
CA ALA A 306 4.82 -18.56 15.17
C ALA A 306 5.35 -19.99 15.21
N PHE A 307 5.34 -20.61 16.38
CA PHE A 307 5.77 -21.99 16.57
C PHE A 307 4.61 -22.89 17.01
N ASN A 308 4.52 -24.07 16.40
CA ASN A 308 3.58 -25.11 16.79
C ASN A 308 4.14 -26.05 17.88
N GLY A 309 5.34 -25.80 18.40
CA GLY A 309 5.91 -26.54 19.53
C GLY A 309 7.43 -26.42 19.63
N PRO A 310 8.06 -27.11 20.58
CA PRO A 310 9.49 -27.00 20.89
C PRO A 310 10.42 -27.68 19.87
N LYS A 311 9.87 -28.15 18.74
CA LYS A 311 10.62 -28.79 17.64
C LYS A 311 10.52 -27.98 16.34
N GLY A 312 10.08 -26.73 16.42
CA GLY A 312 9.92 -25.84 15.27
C GLY A 312 11.22 -25.24 14.74
N GLY A 313 12.38 -25.57 15.31
CA GLY A 313 13.68 -25.04 14.89
C GLY A 313 13.84 -23.55 15.21
N TYR A 314 14.66 -22.86 14.42
CA TYR A 314 14.88 -21.42 14.54
C TYR A 314 14.61 -20.67 13.23
N VAL A 315 14.41 -19.36 13.37
CA VAL A 315 14.38 -18.37 12.29
C VAL A 315 15.44 -17.32 12.60
N ALA A 316 16.28 -16.99 11.63
CA ALA A 316 17.20 -15.86 11.69
C ALA A 316 16.84 -14.82 10.64
N LEU A 317 17.08 -13.54 10.94
CA LEU A 317 16.73 -12.37 10.16
C LEU A 317 17.90 -11.39 10.20
N ASP A 318 18.26 -10.84 9.05
CA ASP A 318 19.38 -9.93 8.88
C ASP A 318 19.19 -9.02 7.65
N ASP A 319 19.98 -7.95 7.55
CA ASP A 319 20.10 -7.09 6.38
C ASP A 319 18.76 -6.55 5.83
N ILE A 320 17.99 -5.88 6.69
CA ILE A 320 16.74 -5.22 6.29
C ILE A 320 17.08 -3.95 5.50
N SER A 321 16.59 -3.88 4.27
CA SER A 321 16.88 -2.82 3.31
C SER A 321 15.61 -2.37 2.58
N PHE A 322 15.55 -1.11 2.15
CA PHE A 322 14.42 -0.57 1.40
C PHE A 322 14.87 0.15 0.14
N SER A 323 14.20 -0.14 -0.97
CA SER A 323 14.39 0.53 -2.24
C SER A 323 13.08 1.21 -2.66
N PRO A 324 13.10 2.48 -3.10
CA PRO A 324 11.92 3.13 -3.65
C PRO A 324 11.49 2.56 -5.02
N VAL A 325 12.23 1.59 -5.55
CA VAL A 325 11.90 0.86 -6.78
C VAL A 325 11.12 -0.40 -6.42
N HIS A 326 10.11 -0.74 -7.21
CA HIS A 326 9.36 -2.00 -7.09
C HIS A 326 10.26 -3.24 -7.15
N CYS A 327 9.89 -4.30 -6.44
CA CYS A 327 10.68 -5.52 -6.36
C CYS A 327 10.89 -6.17 -7.74
N GLN A 328 12.13 -6.57 -8.05
CA GLN A 328 12.50 -7.07 -9.38
C GLN A 328 11.96 -8.49 -9.66
N ASN A 329 11.62 -9.27 -8.63
CA ASN A 329 11.21 -10.67 -8.77
C ASN A 329 9.70 -10.93 -8.89
N GLN A 330 8.85 -9.90 -8.94
CA GLN A 330 7.54 -10.12 -9.53
C GLN A 330 7.69 -10.17 -11.04
N THR A 331 7.89 -11.38 -11.57
CA THR A 331 7.43 -11.79 -12.91
C THR A 331 5.90 -11.73 -13.01
N GLY A 332 5.28 -10.68 -12.44
CA GLY A 332 3.93 -10.29 -12.80
C GLY A 332 4.00 -9.95 -14.27
N LEU A 333 3.37 -10.79 -15.09
CA LEU A 333 3.16 -10.49 -16.50
C LEU A 333 2.73 -9.02 -16.59
N PRO A 334 3.41 -8.19 -17.42
CA PRO A 334 3.06 -6.79 -17.52
C PRO A 334 1.56 -6.71 -17.80
N PHE A 335 0.82 -5.97 -16.98
CA PHE A 335 -0.62 -5.82 -17.17
C PHE A 335 -0.88 -5.38 -18.61
N SER A 336 -1.53 -6.27 -19.37
CA SER A 336 -1.95 -6.00 -20.74
C SER A 336 -3.44 -5.77 -20.75
N ALA A 337 -3.85 -4.52 -21.01
CA ALA A 337 -5.26 -4.16 -21.17
C ALA A 337 -5.95 -4.99 -22.28
N VAL A 338 -5.18 -5.40 -23.29
CA VAL A 338 -5.67 -6.22 -24.41
C VAL A 338 -5.94 -7.65 -23.96
N GLU A 339 -5.06 -8.24 -23.15
CA GLU A 339 -5.22 -9.61 -22.64
C GLU A 339 -6.25 -9.72 -21.52
N SER A 340 -6.61 -8.59 -20.90
CA SER A 340 -7.61 -8.51 -19.83
C SER A 340 -9.00 -8.07 -20.29
N SER A 341 -9.14 -7.68 -21.56
CA SER A 341 -10.42 -7.33 -22.19
C SER A 341 -10.95 -8.48 -23.04
N CYS A 342 -12.26 -8.55 -23.26
CA CYS A 342 -12.89 -9.58 -24.09
C CYS A 342 -14.23 -9.11 -24.69
N ASP A 343 -14.33 -9.20 -26.02
CA ASP A 343 -15.54 -8.96 -26.83
C ASP A 343 -16.24 -10.28 -27.24
N PHE A 344 -15.70 -11.42 -26.79
CA PHE A 344 -16.19 -12.77 -27.06
C PHE A 344 -16.26 -13.20 -28.55
N GLU A 345 -15.66 -12.49 -29.51
CA GLU A 345 -15.75 -12.85 -30.93
C GLU A 345 -14.92 -14.07 -31.33
N GLU A 346 -13.79 -14.29 -30.65
CA GLU A 346 -12.87 -15.40 -30.89
C GLU A 346 -12.85 -16.44 -29.75
N GLY A 347 -13.83 -16.40 -28.84
CA GLY A 347 -13.96 -17.39 -27.77
C GLY A 347 -14.27 -16.75 -26.43
N LEU A 348 -13.64 -17.26 -25.36
CA LEU A 348 -13.72 -16.68 -24.01
C LEU A 348 -12.51 -15.79 -23.69
N CYS A 349 -11.61 -15.54 -24.65
CA CYS A 349 -10.34 -14.85 -24.41
C CYS A 349 -9.58 -15.53 -23.25
N ASN A 350 -9.10 -14.76 -22.27
CA ASN A 350 -8.48 -15.26 -21.04
C ASN A 350 -9.49 -15.50 -19.90
N PHE A 351 -10.79 -15.44 -20.17
CA PHE A 351 -11.82 -15.78 -19.18
C PHE A 351 -12.07 -17.30 -19.18
N HIS A 352 -12.37 -17.82 -17.99
CA HIS A 352 -12.73 -19.21 -17.81
C HIS A 352 -13.94 -19.35 -16.89
N GLN A 353 -14.56 -20.53 -16.89
CA GLN A 353 -15.74 -20.85 -16.08
C GLN A 353 -15.62 -22.25 -15.48
N ASP A 354 -16.43 -22.54 -14.48
CA ASP A 354 -16.44 -23.84 -13.79
C ASP A 354 -16.75 -24.97 -14.80
N LYS A 355 -15.97 -26.07 -14.75
CA LYS A 355 -16.11 -27.22 -15.67
C LYS A 355 -17.40 -28.03 -15.42
N GLU A 356 -17.92 -27.96 -14.20
CA GLU A 356 -19.07 -28.72 -13.72
C GLU A 356 -20.13 -27.76 -13.16
N GLY A 357 -20.98 -27.23 -14.04
CA GLY A 357 -22.10 -26.37 -13.62
C GLY A 357 -22.86 -25.75 -14.79
N PRO A 358 -24.09 -25.26 -14.57
CA PRO A 358 -24.76 -24.34 -15.48
C PRO A 358 -23.95 -23.04 -15.55
N GLY A 359 -23.13 -22.90 -16.58
CA GLY A 359 -22.24 -21.76 -16.80
C GLY A 359 -22.78 -20.74 -17.80
N TRP A 360 -21.93 -19.79 -18.14
CA TRP A 360 -22.13 -18.85 -19.24
C TRP A 360 -22.04 -19.58 -20.58
N THR A 361 -23.01 -19.34 -21.45
CA THR A 361 -23.06 -19.94 -22.78
C THR A 361 -22.76 -18.87 -23.82
N ARG A 362 -21.69 -19.06 -24.59
CA ARG A 362 -21.39 -18.20 -25.74
C ARG A 362 -22.39 -18.46 -26.86
N VAL A 363 -23.10 -17.41 -27.28
CA VAL A 363 -24.18 -17.49 -28.27
C VAL A 363 -23.96 -16.50 -29.40
N ARG A 364 -24.47 -16.84 -30.59
CA ARG A 364 -24.59 -15.92 -31.72
C ARG A 364 -26.06 -15.81 -32.07
N VAL A 365 -26.61 -14.59 -32.00
CA VAL A 365 -28.03 -14.34 -32.21
C VAL A 365 -28.21 -13.33 -33.33
N LYS A 366 -29.01 -13.70 -34.34
CA LYS A 366 -29.41 -12.75 -35.38
C LYS A 366 -30.39 -11.73 -34.80
N PRO A 367 -30.08 -10.42 -34.86
CA PRO A 367 -30.92 -9.39 -34.27
C PRO A 367 -32.24 -9.28 -35.02
N ASN A 368 -33.33 -9.05 -34.29
CA ASN A 368 -34.63 -8.72 -34.84
C ASN A 368 -35.40 -7.79 -33.88
N MET A 369 -36.60 -7.36 -34.27
CA MET A 369 -37.43 -6.40 -33.51
C MET A 369 -37.73 -6.83 -32.06
N TYR A 370 -37.59 -8.11 -31.72
CA TYR A 370 -37.88 -8.68 -30.40
C TYR A 370 -36.66 -9.28 -29.70
N ARG A 371 -35.51 -9.34 -30.37
CA ARG A 371 -34.31 -9.99 -29.86
C ARG A 371 -33.08 -9.20 -30.29
N THR A 372 -32.43 -8.56 -29.33
CA THR A 372 -31.13 -7.92 -29.53
C THR A 372 -30.06 -8.99 -29.76
N GLY A 373 -29.13 -8.69 -30.67
CA GLY A 373 -27.93 -9.48 -30.87
C GLY A 373 -26.79 -8.97 -29.99
N ASP A 374 -25.58 -9.40 -30.34
CA ASP A 374 -24.29 -8.93 -29.85
C ASP A 374 -24.19 -7.40 -29.74
N HIS A 375 -23.52 -6.89 -28.70
CA HIS A 375 -23.38 -5.45 -28.50
C HIS A 375 -22.38 -4.84 -29.48
N THR A 376 -21.24 -5.50 -29.69
CA THR A 376 -20.10 -5.03 -30.49
C THR A 376 -20.48 -4.69 -31.94
N THR A 377 -21.21 -5.60 -32.59
CA THR A 377 -21.50 -5.58 -34.03
C THR A 377 -22.97 -5.83 -34.37
N GLY A 378 -23.81 -6.15 -33.39
CA GLY A 378 -25.21 -6.54 -33.58
C GLY A 378 -25.41 -7.99 -34.05
N THR A 379 -24.40 -8.63 -34.64
CA THR A 379 -24.50 -9.98 -35.24
C THR A 379 -23.41 -10.95 -34.79
N GLY A 380 -22.54 -10.49 -33.91
CA GLY A 380 -21.42 -11.20 -33.32
C GLY A 380 -21.81 -12.18 -32.21
N HIS A 381 -20.91 -12.36 -31.25
CA HIS A 381 -21.05 -13.31 -30.16
C HIS A 381 -20.97 -12.63 -28.80
N TYR A 382 -21.82 -13.07 -27.88
CA TYR A 382 -21.83 -12.60 -26.50
C TYR A 382 -22.12 -13.77 -25.56
N LEU A 383 -21.96 -13.54 -24.25
CA LEU A 383 -22.27 -14.55 -23.25
C LEU A 383 -23.70 -14.44 -22.75
N LEU A 384 -24.37 -15.58 -22.62
CA LEU A 384 -25.72 -15.70 -22.10
C LEU A 384 -25.75 -16.67 -20.93
N ALA A 385 -26.22 -16.20 -19.78
CA ALA A 385 -26.56 -17.02 -18.63
C ALA A 385 -28.07 -17.23 -18.53
N ASN A 386 -28.44 -18.21 -17.72
CA ASN A 386 -29.78 -18.69 -17.42
C ASN A 386 -30.50 -19.33 -18.61
N THR A 387 -29.75 -20.00 -19.49
CA THR A 387 -30.25 -20.58 -20.75
C THR A 387 -30.94 -21.94 -20.61
N LYS A 388 -30.64 -22.69 -19.54
CA LYS A 388 -31.21 -24.02 -19.28
C LYS A 388 -32.28 -23.93 -18.19
N PHE A 389 -33.52 -24.18 -18.57
CA PHE A 389 -34.63 -24.33 -17.62
C PHE A 389 -34.52 -25.69 -16.91
N THR A 390 -34.07 -25.69 -15.66
CA THR A 390 -34.04 -26.89 -14.82
C THR A 390 -34.99 -26.70 -13.64
N ALA A 391 -35.58 -27.80 -13.16
CA ALA A 391 -36.52 -27.79 -12.03
C ALA A 391 -35.82 -27.62 -10.66
N GLN A 392 -34.48 -27.49 -10.63
CA GLN A 392 -33.71 -27.33 -9.40
C GLN A 392 -33.51 -25.84 -9.09
N PRO A 393 -33.88 -25.36 -7.88
CA PRO A 393 -33.63 -23.98 -7.47
C PRO A 393 -32.13 -23.72 -7.26
N GLY A 394 -31.68 -22.49 -7.55
CA GLY A 394 -30.39 -21.99 -7.06
C GLY A 394 -29.17 -22.39 -7.89
N TYR A 395 -29.10 -21.98 -9.16
CA TYR A 395 -27.88 -22.13 -9.94
C TYR A 395 -27.08 -20.82 -10.00
N ILE A 396 -25.75 -20.94 -9.93
CA ILE A 396 -24.77 -19.85 -10.00
C ILE A 396 -23.85 -20.07 -11.19
N GLY A 397 -23.78 -19.11 -12.11
CA GLY A 397 -22.80 -19.10 -13.20
C GLY A 397 -21.66 -18.14 -12.88
N ARG A 398 -20.42 -18.63 -12.81
CA ARG A 398 -19.22 -17.81 -12.56
C ARG A 398 -18.35 -17.74 -13.81
N LEU A 399 -17.99 -16.52 -14.20
CA LEU A 399 -16.99 -16.24 -15.22
C LEU A 399 -15.81 -15.55 -14.56
N TYR A 400 -14.67 -16.23 -14.51
CA TYR A 400 -13.44 -15.75 -13.90
C TYR A 400 -12.58 -15.06 -14.95
N GLY A 401 -12.18 -13.82 -14.66
CA GLY A 401 -11.21 -13.08 -15.46
C GLY A 401 -9.77 -13.51 -15.20
N PRO A 402 -8.82 -12.93 -15.95
CA PRO A 402 -7.39 -13.14 -15.74
C PRO A 402 -6.93 -12.58 -14.39
N SER A 403 -5.74 -13.01 -13.95
CA SER A 403 -5.12 -12.48 -12.72
C SER A 403 -4.67 -11.05 -12.97
N LEU A 404 -5.17 -10.13 -12.15
CA LEU A 404 -4.82 -8.72 -12.16
C LEU A 404 -3.80 -8.46 -11.04
N PRO A 405 -2.67 -7.80 -11.35
CA PRO A 405 -1.69 -7.42 -10.34
C PRO A 405 -2.30 -6.62 -9.18
N GLY A 406 -1.77 -6.84 -7.98
CA GLY A 406 -2.09 -6.06 -6.79
C GLY A 406 -1.56 -4.62 -6.87
N ASN A 407 -1.94 -3.81 -5.89
CA ASN A 407 -1.59 -2.41 -5.68
C ASN A 407 -1.91 -1.44 -6.84
N MET A 408 -2.58 -1.90 -7.88
CA MET A 408 -3.01 -1.08 -9.01
C MET A 408 -4.48 -0.66 -8.88
N GLN A 409 -4.80 0.53 -9.38
CA GLN A 409 -6.19 0.96 -9.53
C GLN A 409 -6.68 0.54 -10.90
N TYR A 410 -7.84 -0.12 -10.95
CA TYR A 410 -8.46 -0.59 -12.18
C TYR A 410 -9.82 0.09 -12.41
N CYS A 411 -10.10 0.34 -13.68
CA CYS A 411 -11.42 0.66 -14.20
C CYS A 411 -11.90 -0.51 -15.05
N VAL A 412 -13.01 -1.11 -14.64
CA VAL A 412 -13.70 -2.18 -15.37
C VAL A 412 -14.94 -1.58 -16.02
N ARG A 413 -15.08 -1.75 -17.33
CA ARG A 413 -16.33 -1.46 -18.05
C ARG A 413 -16.83 -2.72 -18.75
N PHE A 414 -18.14 -2.91 -18.76
CA PHE A 414 -18.75 -4.03 -19.45
C PHE A 414 -20.18 -3.70 -19.86
N HIS A 415 -20.67 -4.39 -20.88
CA HIS A 415 -22.04 -4.26 -21.36
C HIS A 415 -22.86 -5.46 -20.91
N TYR A 416 -24.08 -5.21 -20.45
CA TYR A 416 -24.99 -6.25 -20.02
C TYR A 416 -26.43 -5.95 -20.44
N ALA A 417 -27.21 -6.99 -20.72
CA ALA A 417 -28.64 -6.88 -20.98
C ALA A 417 -29.38 -7.95 -20.19
N ILE A 418 -30.52 -7.60 -19.60
CA ILE A 418 -31.32 -8.52 -18.78
C ILE A 418 -32.74 -8.61 -19.36
N PHE A 419 -33.28 -9.82 -19.43
CA PHE A 419 -34.63 -10.10 -19.96
C PHE A 419 -35.43 -10.98 -18.98
N GLY A 420 -36.67 -10.60 -18.64
CA GLY A 420 -37.59 -11.41 -17.80
C GLY A 420 -38.51 -10.56 -16.91
N PHE A 421 -39.13 -11.14 -15.86
CA PHE A 421 -40.25 -10.53 -15.14
C PHE A 421 -39.92 -9.94 -13.75
N LEU A 422 -40.37 -8.70 -13.53
CA LEU A 422 -40.74 -8.00 -12.28
C LEU A 422 -39.71 -7.79 -11.14
N LYS A 423 -38.76 -8.69 -10.81
CA LYS A 423 -37.71 -8.45 -9.77
C LYS A 423 -36.42 -9.21 -10.06
N MET A 424 -35.31 -8.49 -10.28
CA MET A 424 -34.01 -9.07 -10.65
C MET A 424 -32.80 -8.43 -9.97
N SER A 425 -32.99 -7.87 -8.78
CA SER A 425 -31.85 -7.41 -7.97
C SER A 425 -30.92 -8.59 -7.69
N ASP A 426 -29.62 -8.38 -7.88
CA ASP A 426 -28.55 -9.39 -7.72
C ASP A 426 -28.53 -10.52 -8.76
N THR A 427 -29.29 -10.43 -9.85
CA THR A 427 -29.24 -11.45 -10.91
C THR A 427 -27.90 -11.44 -11.66
N LEU A 428 -27.28 -10.26 -11.81
CA LEU A 428 -25.88 -10.10 -12.21
C LEU A 428 -25.13 -9.31 -11.13
N ALA A 429 -24.00 -9.85 -10.69
CA ALA A 429 -23.11 -9.21 -9.74
C ALA A 429 -21.66 -9.40 -10.15
N VAL A 430 -20.82 -8.44 -9.79
CA VAL A 430 -19.37 -8.50 -9.99
C VAL A 430 -18.70 -8.62 -8.64
N TYR A 431 -17.84 -9.61 -8.53
CA TYR A 431 -17.05 -9.90 -7.34
C TYR A 431 -15.56 -9.75 -7.64
N ILE A 432 -14.80 -9.41 -6.61
CA ILE A 432 -13.34 -9.49 -6.61
C ILE A 432 -12.94 -10.69 -5.76
N PHE A 433 -12.17 -11.59 -6.37
CA PHE A 433 -11.62 -12.78 -5.73
C PHE A 433 -10.11 -12.57 -5.60
N GLU A 434 -9.57 -12.80 -4.40
CA GLU A 434 -8.12 -12.96 -4.24
C GLU A 434 -7.67 -14.26 -4.89
N GLU A 435 -6.39 -14.34 -5.30
CA GLU A 435 -5.87 -15.51 -6.03
C GLU A 435 -6.06 -16.84 -5.28
N ASN A 436 -6.08 -16.81 -3.94
CA ASN A 436 -6.33 -17.97 -3.08
C ASN A 436 -7.82 -18.30 -2.86
N HIS A 437 -8.74 -17.57 -3.51
CA HIS A 437 -10.20 -17.71 -3.38
C HIS A 437 -10.78 -17.52 -1.97
N VAL A 438 -9.99 -16.98 -1.02
CA VAL A 438 -10.34 -16.87 0.41
C VAL A 438 -11.32 -15.72 0.66
N VAL A 439 -11.12 -14.58 0.00
CA VAL A 439 -11.94 -13.37 0.19
C VAL A 439 -12.75 -13.09 -1.07
N GLN A 440 -14.06 -12.90 -0.88
CA GLN A 440 -15.03 -12.56 -1.94
C GLN A 440 -15.71 -11.24 -1.59
N GLU A 441 -15.32 -10.16 -2.26
CA GLU A 441 -15.98 -8.86 -2.11
C GLU A 441 -16.91 -8.60 -3.29
N LYS A 442 -18.17 -8.25 -3.00
CA LYS A 442 -19.13 -7.82 -4.02
C LYS A 442 -18.94 -6.32 -4.29
N ILE A 443 -18.42 -5.99 -5.46
CA ILE A 443 -18.15 -4.59 -5.84
C ILE A 443 -19.30 -3.94 -6.63
N TRP A 444 -20.18 -4.75 -7.24
CA TRP A 444 -21.30 -4.24 -8.01
C TRP A 444 -22.43 -5.29 -8.15
N SER A 445 -23.67 -4.81 -8.28
CA SER A 445 -24.80 -5.62 -8.75
C SER A 445 -25.86 -4.77 -9.42
N VAL A 446 -26.62 -5.40 -10.31
CA VAL A 446 -27.78 -4.75 -10.91
C VAL A 446 -28.83 -4.36 -9.86
N LEU A 447 -29.25 -3.09 -9.91
CA LEU A 447 -30.27 -2.50 -9.01
C LEU A 447 -31.62 -2.28 -9.70
N GLU A 448 -31.64 -2.10 -11.02
CA GLU A 448 -32.84 -1.71 -11.79
C GLU A 448 -33.52 -2.89 -12.51
N SER A 449 -34.81 -2.71 -12.85
CA SER A 449 -35.62 -3.70 -13.56
C SER A 449 -35.22 -3.86 -15.04
N PRO A 450 -35.46 -5.02 -15.66
CA PRO A 450 -34.95 -5.33 -17.01
C PRO A 450 -35.58 -4.43 -18.08
N ARG A 451 -34.74 -3.68 -18.81
CA ARG A 451 -35.18 -2.82 -19.93
C ARG A 451 -35.08 -3.50 -21.30
N GLY A 452 -34.52 -4.72 -21.37
CA GLY A 452 -34.36 -5.47 -22.61
C GLY A 452 -33.43 -4.82 -23.64
N VAL A 453 -32.54 -3.94 -23.18
CA VAL A 453 -31.52 -3.24 -23.97
C VAL A 453 -30.14 -3.44 -23.32
N TRP A 454 -29.09 -3.27 -24.09
CA TRP A 454 -27.72 -3.24 -23.58
C TRP A 454 -27.50 -2.01 -22.71
N MET A 455 -26.84 -2.20 -21.58
CA MET A 455 -26.48 -1.17 -20.63
C MET A 455 -25.01 -1.32 -20.25
N GLN A 456 -24.31 -0.21 -20.05
CA GLN A 456 -22.92 -0.20 -19.62
C GLN A 456 -22.84 -0.04 -18.10
N ALA A 457 -21.94 -0.80 -17.48
CA ALA A 457 -21.54 -0.61 -16.09
C ALA A 457 -20.06 -0.19 -16.04
N GLU A 458 -19.73 0.68 -15.09
CA GLU A 458 -18.36 1.12 -14.81
C GLU A 458 -18.04 0.94 -13.33
N ILE A 459 -16.92 0.30 -13.03
CA ILE A 459 -16.50 0.01 -11.65
C ILE A 459 -15.03 0.34 -11.50
N SER A 460 -14.71 1.20 -10.54
CA SER A 460 -13.35 1.49 -10.12
C SER A 460 -13.03 0.73 -8.83
N PHE A 461 -11.92 0.01 -8.80
CA PHE A 461 -11.44 -0.65 -7.57
C PHE A 461 -9.91 -0.66 -7.50
N LYS A 462 -9.38 -0.80 -6.28
CA LYS A 462 -7.95 -0.98 -5.99
C LYS A 462 -7.82 -2.05 -4.91
N LYS A 463 -6.92 -3.01 -5.10
CA LYS A 463 -6.64 -4.08 -4.12
C LYS A 463 -5.16 -4.28 -3.91
N PRO A 464 -4.70 -4.59 -2.68
CA PRO A 464 -3.29 -4.74 -2.39
C PRO A 464 -2.70 -6.02 -2.99
N MET A 465 -3.46 -7.11 -2.94
CA MET A 465 -3.06 -8.42 -3.47
C MET A 465 -3.46 -8.63 -4.93
N PRO A 466 -2.83 -9.57 -5.66
CA PRO A 466 -3.33 -10.02 -6.96
C PRO A 466 -4.77 -10.55 -6.86
N THR A 467 -5.62 -10.10 -7.77
CA THR A 467 -7.06 -10.41 -7.74
C THR A 467 -7.63 -10.76 -9.10
N LYS A 468 -8.80 -11.39 -9.12
CA LYS A 468 -9.57 -11.71 -10.31
C LYS A 468 -10.94 -11.06 -10.25
N VAL A 469 -11.36 -10.46 -11.35
CA VAL A 469 -12.73 -9.98 -11.53
C VAL A 469 -13.61 -11.16 -11.92
N VAL A 470 -14.69 -11.40 -11.17
CA VAL A 470 -15.59 -12.53 -11.39
C VAL A 470 -17.01 -12.02 -11.65
N PHE A 471 -17.54 -12.34 -12.83
CA PHE A 471 -18.93 -12.05 -13.20
C PHE A 471 -19.81 -13.21 -12.77
N MET A 472 -20.76 -12.93 -11.89
CA MET A 472 -21.63 -13.91 -11.26
C MET A 472 -23.08 -13.70 -11.68
N SER A 473 -23.69 -14.72 -12.31
CA SER A 473 -25.13 -14.79 -12.57
C SER A 473 -25.79 -15.66 -11.51
N LEU A 474 -26.82 -15.14 -10.85
CA LEU A 474 -27.57 -15.84 -9.80
C LEU A 474 -29.04 -16.04 -10.21
N CYS A 475 -29.48 -17.29 -10.22
CA CYS A 475 -30.84 -17.69 -10.52
C CYS A 475 -31.48 -18.35 -9.28
N LYS A 476 -32.26 -17.56 -8.50
CA LYS A 476 -32.86 -17.99 -7.22
C LYS A 476 -34.08 -18.88 -7.40
N SER A 477 -34.99 -18.53 -8.31
CA SER A 477 -36.25 -19.24 -8.55
C SER A 477 -36.70 -19.09 -10.00
N PHE A 478 -37.47 -20.03 -10.56
CA PHE A 478 -37.96 -19.96 -11.94
C PHE A 478 -38.60 -18.61 -12.32
N TRP A 479 -39.28 -17.95 -11.38
CA TRP A 479 -39.95 -16.66 -11.59
C TRP A 479 -38.99 -15.46 -11.49
N ASP A 480 -37.83 -15.64 -10.86
CA ASP A 480 -36.80 -14.63 -10.64
C ASP A 480 -35.53 -14.87 -11.50
N CYS A 481 -35.59 -15.80 -12.47
CA CYS A 481 -34.49 -16.11 -13.38
C CYS A 481 -34.71 -15.47 -14.75
N GLY A 482 -34.28 -14.21 -14.88
CA GLY A 482 -34.15 -13.58 -16.19
C GLY A 482 -32.95 -14.11 -16.96
N LEU A 483 -32.97 -13.98 -18.29
CA LEU A 483 -31.78 -14.17 -19.12
C LEU A 483 -30.83 -13.00 -18.90
N VAL A 484 -29.54 -13.30 -18.67
CA VAL A 484 -28.49 -12.30 -18.50
C VAL A 484 -27.53 -12.42 -19.66
N ALA A 485 -27.39 -11.36 -20.43
CA ALA A 485 -26.39 -11.21 -21.47
C ALA A 485 -25.22 -10.36 -20.93
N LEU A 486 -23.99 -10.74 -21.25
CA LEU A 486 -22.75 -10.05 -20.91
C LEU A 486 -21.86 -9.97 -22.15
N ASP A 487 -21.27 -8.80 -22.37
CA ASP A 487 -20.47 -8.51 -23.54
C ASP A 487 -19.47 -7.37 -23.29
N ASP A 488 -18.49 -7.22 -24.19
CA ASP A 488 -17.53 -6.10 -24.22
C ASP A 488 -16.90 -5.74 -22.86
N ILE A 489 -16.21 -6.70 -22.25
CA ILE A 489 -15.48 -6.47 -21.00
C ILE A 489 -14.17 -5.75 -21.32
N THR A 490 -13.95 -4.61 -20.67
CA THR A 490 -12.70 -3.85 -20.76
C THR A 490 -12.15 -3.58 -19.38
N ILE A 491 -10.85 -3.83 -19.20
CA ILE A 491 -10.13 -3.59 -17.95
C ILE A 491 -8.95 -2.68 -18.28
N GLN A 492 -8.87 -1.54 -17.59
CA GLN A 492 -7.82 -0.53 -17.80
C GLN A 492 -7.27 -0.05 -16.45
N LEU A 493 -6.04 0.47 -16.44
CA LEU A 493 -5.47 1.13 -15.27
C LEU A 493 -6.07 2.51 -15.05
N GLY A 494 -6.27 2.88 -13.80
CA GLY A 494 -6.81 4.17 -13.37
C GLY A 494 -8.28 4.10 -12.92
N ASN A 495 -8.85 5.28 -12.64
CA ASN A 495 -10.22 5.43 -12.18
C ASN A 495 -11.16 5.61 -13.38
N CYS A 496 -12.35 5.00 -13.37
CA CYS A 496 -13.39 5.29 -14.35
C CYS A 496 -13.84 6.76 -14.34
N ARG A 497 -13.60 7.47 -13.23
CA ARG A 497 -13.89 8.90 -13.05
C ARG A 497 -12.62 9.70 -12.72
N ALA A 498 -11.86 10.11 -13.74
CA ALA A 498 -10.89 11.21 -13.62
C ALA A 498 -11.46 12.49 -14.28
N PRO A 499 -11.14 13.69 -13.77
CA PRO A 499 -11.85 14.92 -14.12
C PRO A 499 -11.37 15.57 -15.43
N GLU A 500 -12.31 16.28 -16.07
CA GLU A 500 -12.16 17.27 -17.14
C GLU A 500 -11.76 16.80 -18.56
N ARG A 501 -12.82 16.49 -19.33
CA ARG A 501 -13.11 17.08 -20.64
C ARG A 501 -11.89 17.32 -21.56
N LEU A 502 -11.31 16.23 -22.05
CA LEU A 502 -10.86 16.26 -23.44
C LEU A 502 -12.14 16.30 -24.30
N PRO A 503 -12.27 17.21 -25.28
CA PRO A 503 -13.36 17.14 -26.24
C PRO A 503 -13.36 15.75 -26.87
N PRO A 504 -14.54 15.11 -27.03
CA PRO A 504 -14.57 13.78 -27.64
C PRO A 504 -13.87 13.82 -28.99
N ALA A 505 -13.15 12.75 -29.33
CA ALA A 505 -12.44 12.65 -30.58
C ALA A 505 -13.39 13.00 -31.75
N PRO A 506 -12.92 13.70 -32.80
CA PRO A 506 -13.80 14.15 -33.88
C PRO A 506 -14.56 12.97 -34.49
N GLY A 507 -15.87 12.90 -34.24
CA GLY A 507 -16.76 11.82 -34.68
C GLY A 507 -17.44 11.02 -33.58
N GLU A 508 -17.05 11.19 -32.31
CA GLU A 508 -17.70 10.55 -31.16
C GLU A 508 -18.59 11.57 -30.43
N CYS A 509 -19.88 11.28 -30.27
CA CYS A 509 -20.81 12.11 -29.51
C CYS A 509 -21.97 11.27 -28.99
N THR A 510 -22.17 11.26 -27.67
CA THR A 510 -23.27 10.51 -27.02
C THR A 510 -24.54 11.35 -26.86
N PHE A 511 -24.47 12.66 -27.11
CA PHE A 511 -25.56 13.64 -26.97
C PHE A 511 -26.17 13.72 -25.56
N ASP A 512 -25.49 13.19 -24.53
CA ASP A 512 -26.02 13.16 -23.16
C ASP A 512 -26.03 14.56 -22.51
N GLN A 513 -25.05 15.40 -22.83
CA GLN A 513 -24.90 16.74 -22.26
C GLN A 513 -25.31 17.85 -23.25
N ASP A 514 -24.79 17.81 -24.48
CA ASP A 514 -24.98 18.84 -25.51
C ASP A 514 -24.97 18.26 -26.95
N GLU A 515 -24.91 19.12 -27.97
CA GLU A 515 -24.78 18.72 -29.38
C GLU A 515 -23.31 18.46 -29.78
N CYS A 516 -22.39 18.36 -28.81
CA CYS A 516 -20.96 18.28 -29.01
C CYS A 516 -20.48 19.37 -30.00
N ALA A 517 -19.84 18.98 -31.11
CA ALA A 517 -19.43 19.88 -32.20
C ALA A 517 -20.39 19.87 -33.40
N PHE A 518 -21.52 19.17 -33.33
CA PHE A 518 -22.48 19.09 -34.43
C PHE A 518 -23.32 20.37 -34.49
N THR A 519 -23.61 20.83 -35.70
CA THR A 519 -24.51 21.98 -35.94
C THR A 519 -25.61 21.56 -36.90
N GLN A 520 -26.86 21.89 -36.56
CA GLN A 520 -28.02 21.59 -37.42
C GLN A 520 -28.45 22.79 -38.26
N GLU A 521 -28.84 22.53 -39.51
CA GLU A 521 -29.35 23.56 -40.42
C GLU A 521 -30.81 23.91 -40.07
N LYS A 522 -31.12 25.20 -39.86
CA LYS A 522 -32.46 25.66 -39.46
C LYS A 522 -33.46 25.56 -40.62
N ARG A 523 -34.10 24.41 -40.79
CA ARG A 523 -35.32 24.26 -41.63
C ARG A 523 -36.53 24.00 -40.74
N ASN A 524 -37.53 24.91 -40.79
CA ASN A 524 -38.73 24.94 -39.93
C ASN A 524 -39.59 23.66 -39.88
N ARG A 525 -39.33 22.68 -40.77
CA ARG A 525 -40.01 21.39 -40.80
C ARG A 525 -39.06 20.20 -40.72
N SER A 526 -37.74 20.41 -40.56
CA SER A 526 -36.64 19.42 -40.68
C SER A 526 -35.59 19.42 -39.54
N SER A 527 -35.76 20.20 -38.47
CA SER A 527 -34.86 20.26 -37.31
C SER A 527 -34.76 18.95 -36.50
N TRP A 528 -33.55 18.64 -36.01
CA TRP A 528 -33.28 17.54 -35.09
C TRP A 528 -33.53 18.05 -33.67
N HIS A 529 -34.18 17.24 -32.84
CA HIS A 529 -34.53 17.60 -31.47
C HIS A 529 -34.00 16.54 -30.51
N ARG A 530 -33.33 16.98 -29.45
CA ARG A 530 -32.87 16.13 -28.36
C ARG A 530 -33.99 15.94 -27.34
N GLY A 531 -34.31 14.69 -27.00
CA GLY A 531 -35.40 14.35 -26.08
C GLY A 531 -35.09 13.07 -25.28
N ARG A 532 -35.83 12.83 -24.20
CA ARG A 532 -35.67 11.68 -23.28
C ARG A 532 -37.00 10.89 -23.20
N GLY A 533 -37.00 9.58 -23.42
CA GLY A 533 -38.14 8.66 -23.36
C GLY A 533 -38.36 7.83 -24.64
N GLU A 534 -39.35 6.92 -24.63
CA GLU A 534 -39.86 6.29 -25.85
C GLU A 534 -40.32 7.37 -26.84
N THR A 535 -40.26 7.09 -28.14
CA THR A 535 -40.80 8.08 -29.09
C THR A 535 -42.30 8.27 -28.85
N PRO A 536 -42.81 9.51 -28.90
CA PRO A 536 -44.21 9.83 -28.57
C PRO A 536 -45.28 9.09 -29.40
N THR A 537 -44.88 8.48 -30.52
CA THR A 537 -45.74 7.75 -31.45
C THR A 537 -45.62 6.24 -31.23
N SER A 538 -46.76 5.58 -31.02
CA SER A 538 -46.84 4.13 -30.83
C SER A 538 -46.24 3.37 -32.03
N TYR A 539 -45.48 2.30 -31.76
CA TYR A 539 -44.85 1.42 -32.77
C TYR A 539 -43.81 2.10 -33.69
N THR A 540 -43.22 3.20 -33.24
CA THR A 540 -42.11 3.86 -33.93
C THR A 540 -40.95 4.04 -32.94
N GLY A 541 -39.73 4.28 -33.46
CA GLY A 541 -38.56 4.66 -32.65
C GLY A 541 -37.98 3.61 -31.69
N PRO A 542 -36.82 3.89 -31.09
CA PRO A 542 -36.21 3.04 -30.07
C PRO A 542 -36.95 3.13 -28.73
N LYS A 543 -36.93 2.04 -27.95
CA LYS A 543 -37.55 1.95 -26.61
C LYS A 543 -36.69 2.57 -25.48
N GLY A 544 -35.46 3.00 -25.78
CA GLY A 544 -34.41 3.35 -24.80
C GLY A 544 -33.24 4.13 -25.44
N ASP A 545 -32.24 4.61 -24.67
CA ASP A 545 -30.94 5.04 -25.27
C ASP A 545 -30.05 3.82 -25.32
N HIS A 546 -28.92 4.04 -25.97
CA HIS A 546 -27.83 3.13 -26.04
C HIS A 546 -26.74 3.36 -24.97
N THR A 547 -26.58 4.58 -24.42
CA THR A 547 -25.40 4.96 -23.59
C THR A 547 -25.58 4.90 -22.09
N THR A 548 -26.80 5.05 -21.53
CA THR A 548 -27.02 5.10 -20.06
C THR A 548 -28.30 4.39 -19.58
N GLY A 549 -29.06 3.78 -20.50
CA GLY A 549 -30.47 3.48 -20.32
C GLY A 549 -31.40 4.71 -20.43
N ALA A 550 -30.93 5.93 -20.73
CA ALA A 550 -31.71 7.16 -20.87
C ALA A 550 -31.76 7.77 -22.31
N THR A 551 -32.40 7.08 -23.26
CA THR A 551 -32.91 7.55 -24.61
C THR A 551 -32.20 8.67 -25.42
N THR A 552 -31.45 8.32 -26.49
CA THR A 552 -30.97 9.22 -27.58
C THR A 552 -30.67 8.45 -28.88
N CYS A 553 -31.66 8.43 -29.79
CA CYS A 553 -31.46 8.58 -31.25
C CYS A 553 -32.80 8.95 -31.92
N ILE A 554 -32.71 9.56 -33.08
CA ILE A 554 -33.69 10.52 -33.63
C ILE A 554 -34.74 9.87 -34.53
N SER A 555 -35.98 10.36 -34.49
CA SER A 555 -37.00 10.08 -35.52
C SER A 555 -37.58 11.37 -36.12
N ARG A 556 -37.88 11.32 -37.43
CA ARG A 556 -38.72 12.27 -38.17
C ARG A 556 -39.75 11.52 -39.00
N PRO A 557 -40.90 12.14 -39.34
CA PRO A 557 -41.94 11.48 -40.12
C PRO A 557 -41.56 11.45 -41.61
N HIS A 558 -41.89 10.30 -42.22
CA HIS A 558 -41.54 9.79 -43.56
C HIS A 558 -40.09 9.32 -43.76
N THR A 559 -39.87 8.09 -43.28
CA THR A 559 -39.02 7.01 -43.80
C THR A 559 -37.49 7.22 -43.88
N TRP A 560 -36.78 6.17 -43.42
CA TRP A 560 -35.33 5.88 -43.40
C TRP A 560 -34.54 6.34 -42.16
N CYS A 561 -34.25 5.38 -41.26
CA CYS A 561 -33.06 5.39 -40.41
C CYS A 561 -31.96 4.59 -41.13
N MET A 562 -30.76 5.15 -41.30
CA MET A 562 -29.61 4.39 -41.79
C MET A 562 -28.87 3.73 -40.62
N ASP A 563 -28.68 2.43 -40.75
CA ASP A 563 -27.72 1.59 -40.05
C ASP A 563 -26.33 1.79 -40.70
N LYS A 564 -25.24 1.88 -39.92
CA LYS A 564 -23.90 2.10 -40.48
C LYS A 564 -23.33 0.75 -40.99
N LYS A 565 -23.43 0.52 -42.30
CA LYS A 565 -22.39 -0.15 -43.12
C LYS A 565 -22.75 -0.07 -44.60
N HIS A 566 -22.17 0.89 -45.32
CA HIS A 566 -21.85 0.69 -46.72
C HIS A 566 -20.51 1.34 -47.02
N THR A 567 -19.55 0.47 -47.30
CA THR A 567 -18.32 0.73 -48.04
C THR A 567 -18.65 1.27 -49.44
N SER A 568 -17.83 2.22 -49.89
CA SER A 568 -17.66 2.72 -51.27
C SER A 568 -18.82 3.45 -51.96
N CYS A 569 -18.51 4.66 -52.45
CA CYS A 569 -19.02 5.14 -53.74
C CYS A 569 -17.83 5.73 -54.52
N PRO A 570 -17.64 5.35 -55.80
CA PRO A 570 -16.69 6.02 -56.69
C PRO A 570 -17.28 7.37 -57.12
N GLY A 571 -16.43 8.40 -57.23
CA GLY A 571 -16.83 9.67 -57.88
C GLY A 571 -16.80 9.55 -59.41
N PRO A 572 -17.08 10.64 -60.16
CA PRO A 572 -17.73 11.90 -59.80
C PRO A 572 -19.23 11.93 -60.11
#